data_AF-A0A7C3YNP7-F1
#
_entry.id   AF-A0A7C3YNP7-F1
#
_cell.length_a   1.000
_cell.length_b   1.000
_cell.length_c   1.000
_cell.angle_alpha   90.00
_cell.angle_beta   90.00
_cell.angle_gamma   90.00
#
_symmetry.space_group_name_H-M   'P 1'
#
loop_
_entity.id
_entity.type
_entity.pdbx_description
1 polymer ?
#
loop_
_entity_poly.entity_id
_entity_poly.type
_entity_poly.pdbx_seq_one_letter_code
_entity_poly.pdbx_strand_id
1 'polypeptide(L)'
;MPRRPRSGDEAAAAAAATVDLTAVREIVAGFEEPASDLVTVLQRVQDRYGYLPAPVLEEVARCAGVPPSRVYGVATFYAQFSTVPTGRHKVRVCQGTACHVRGGEEVLRAVQRELGIAPGETTPDLAFGLETVACLGACSLAPVMTVDGRVFARMNAGRVPAVLATVAPSPGQGQGSDAGPPGEGQGGEGGEG
;
A
#
# COMPACT_ATOMS: atom_id res chain seq x y z
N MET A 1 -24.36 7.85 15.74
CA MET A 1 -23.81 8.95 14.93
C MET A 1 -23.32 8.36 13.61
N PRO A 2 -23.88 8.75 12.45
CA PRO A 2 -23.36 8.28 11.16
C PRO A 2 -21.95 8.84 10.98
N ARG A 3 -20.96 7.97 10.74
CA ARG A 3 -19.58 8.37 10.48
C ARG A 3 -19.56 9.22 9.20
N ARG A 4 -18.99 10.43 9.26
CA ARG A 4 -18.74 11.25 8.06
C ARG A 4 -17.93 10.39 7.07
N PRO A 5 -18.34 10.30 5.80
CA PRO A 5 -17.52 9.67 4.77
C PRO A 5 -16.15 10.36 4.72
N ARG A 6 -15.09 9.58 4.55
CA ARG A 6 -13.72 10.12 4.50
C ARG A 6 -13.51 10.71 3.09
N SER A 7 -12.73 11.79 2.96
CA SER A 7 -12.39 12.40 1.66
C SER A 7 -11.83 11.40 0.62
N GLY A 8 -11.23 10.29 1.10
CA GLY A 8 -10.79 9.18 0.26
C GLY A 8 -11.93 8.42 -0.46
N ASP A 9 -13.16 8.41 0.06
CA ASP A 9 -14.32 7.80 -0.61
C ASP A 9 -14.71 8.60 -1.87
N GLU A 10 -14.53 9.93 -1.86
CA GLU A 10 -14.83 10.80 -3.00
C GLU A 10 -13.77 10.67 -4.11
N ALA A 11 -12.50 10.53 -3.75
CA ALA A 11 -11.42 10.23 -4.71
C ALA A 11 -11.56 8.83 -5.32
N ALA A 12 -11.99 7.83 -4.53
CA ALA A 12 -12.31 6.49 -5.01
C ALA A 12 -13.48 6.50 -6.03
N ALA A 13 -14.49 7.33 -5.79
CA ALA A 13 -15.62 7.52 -6.70
C ALA A 13 -15.24 8.24 -7.99
N ALA A 14 -14.36 9.25 -7.92
CA ALA A 14 -13.90 9.99 -9.11
C ALA A 14 -13.00 9.14 -10.02
N ALA A 15 -12.10 8.33 -9.45
CA ALA A 15 -11.24 7.44 -10.24
C ALA A 15 -12.00 6.24 -10.85
N ALA A 16 -13.11 5.81 -10.24
CA ALA A 16 -13.96 4.75 -10.78
C ALA A 16 -14.67 5.15 -12.09
N ALA A 17 -14.80 6.44 -12.40
CA ALA A 17 -15.56 6.92 -13.55
C ALA A 17 -14.82 6.87 -14.91
N THR A 18 -13.51 6.62 -14.92
CA THR A 18 -12.70 6.62 -16.17
C THR A 18 -11.90 5.33 -16.39
N VAL A 19 -12.24 4.24 -15.71
CA VAL A 19 -11.48 2.99 -15.79
C VAL A 19 -11.79 2.27 -17.10
N ASP A 20 -10.75 2.02 -17.91
CA ASP A 20 -10.86 1.20 -19.12
C ASP A 20 -11.10 -0.27 -18.74
N LEU A 21 -12.30 -0.78 -19.02
CA LEU A 21 -12.71 -2.15 -18.72
C LEU A 21 -12.20 -3.17 -19.76
N THR A 22 -11.62 -2.72 -20.87
CA THR A 22 -11.15 -3.59 -21.95
C THR A 22 -9.98 -4.45 -21.49
N ALA A 23 -9.04 -3.87 -20.76
CA ALA A 23 -7.89 -4.60 -20.23
C ALA A 23 -8.29 -5.70 -19.22
N VAL A 24 -9.41 -5.53 -18.49
CA VAL A 24 -9.94 -6.60 -17.63
C VAL A 24 -10.31 -7.83 -18.45
N ARG A 25 -11.00 -7.64 -19.58
CA ARG A 25 -11.41 -8.74 -20.46
C ARG A 25 -10.23 -9.49 -21.04
N GLU A 26 -9.19 -8.77 -21.46
CA GLU A 26 -7.95 -9.35 -21.97
C GLU A 26 -7.25 -10.21 -20.91
N ILE A 27 -7.19 -9.72 -19.67
CA ILE A 27 -6.58 -10.46 -18.55
C ILE A 27 -7.37 -11.73 -18.27
N VAL A 28 -8.70 -11.65 -18.17
CA VAL A 28 -9.55 -12.82 -17.84
C VAL A 28 -9.55 -13.84 -18.97
N ALA A 29 -9.49 -13.41 -20.25
CA ALA A 29 -9.42 -14.29 -21.40
C ALA A 29 -8.13 -15.15 -21.46
N GLY A 30 -7.08 -14.75 -20.73
CA GLY A 30 -5.84 -15.53 -20.62
C GLY A 30 -5.91 -16.72 -19.68
N PHE A 31 -7.03 -16.95 -18.99
CA PHE A 31 -7.22 -18.04 -18.04
C PHE A 31 -8.19 -19.09 -18.61
N GLU A 32 -7.85 -20.38 -18.47
CA GLU A 32 -8.73 -21.49 -18.86
C GLU A 32 -9.92 -21.63 -17.90
N GLU A 33 -9.69 -21.45 -16.59
CA GLU A 33 -10.73 -21.50 -15.55
C GLU A 33 -10.71 -20.27 -14.62
N PRO A 34 -11.18 -19.10 -15.08
CA PRO A 34 -11.11 -17.86 -14.31
C PRO A 34 -11.92 -17.89 -12.99
N ALA A 35 -12.91 -18.79 -12.88
CA ALA A 35 -13.68 -18.99 -11.66
C ALA A 35 -12.88 -19.73 -10.57
N SER A 36 -11.99 -20.65 -10.96
CA SER A 36 -11.11 -21.41 -10.07
C SER A 36 -9.90 -20.57 -9.65
N ASP A 37 -9.37 -19.77 -10.57
CA ASP A 37 -8.16 -18.95 -10.38
C ASP A 37 -8.44 -17.49 -10.01
N LEU A 38 -9.59 -17.23 -9.36
CA LEU A 38 -10.09 -15.87 -9.11
C LEU A 38 -9.07 -14.99 -8.36
N VAL A 39 -8.27 -15.57 -7.46
CA VAL A 39 -7.21 -14.85 -6.73
C VAL A 39 -6.13 -14.35 -7.70
N THR A 40 -5.66 -15.21 -8.61
CA THR A 40 -4.61 -14.88 -9.58
C THR A 40 -5.12 -13.89 -10.64
N VAL A 41 -6.38 -14.05 -11.06
CA VAL A 41 -7.06 -13.08 -11.92
C VAL A 41 -7.07 -11.70 -11.25
N LEU A 42 -7.54 -11.62 -9.99
CA LEU A 42 -7.57 -10.36 -9.24
C LEU A 42 -6.18 -9.77 -9.01
N GLN A 43 -5.15 -10.59 -8.80
CA GLN A 43 -3.76 -10.13 -8.70
C GLN A 43 -3.30 -9.47 -10.02
N ARG A 44 -3.51 -10.14 -11.17
CA ARG A 44 -3.15 -9.59 -12.49
C ARG A 44 -3.89 -8.28 -12.79
N VAL A 45 -5.17 -8.22 -12.45
CA VAL A 45 -5.97 -7.00 -12.60
C VAL A 45 -5.43 -5.91 -11.68
N GLN A 46 -5.17 -6.20 -10.40
CA GLN A 46 -4.60 -5.22 -9.48
C GLN A 46 -3.20 -4.76 -9.91
N ASP A 47 -2.37 -5.61 -10.47
CA ASP A 47 -1.05 -5.23 -11.00
C ASP A 47 -1.17 -4.24 -12.16
N ARG A 48 -2.25 -4.36 -12.95
CA ARG A 48 -2.53 -3.46 -14.07
C ARG A 48 -3.09 -2.11 -13.63
N TYR A 49 -4.02 -2.09 -12.68
CA TYR A 49 -4.75 -0.89 -12.27
C TYR A 49 -4.25 -0.25 -10.96
N GLY A 50 -3.40 -0.94 -10.19
CA GLY A 50 -2.91 -0.52 -8.87
C GLY A 50 -3.91 -0.70 -7.72
N TYR A 51 -5.20 -0.76 -8.04
CA TYR A 51 -6.31 -0.98 -7.10
C TYR A 51 -7.50 -1.63 -7.83
N LEU A 52 -8.49 -2.09 -7.07
CA LEU A 52 -9.65 -2.82 -7.58
C LEU A 52 -10.95 -2.06 -7.30
N PRO A 53 -11.35 -1.11 -8.18
CA PRO A 53 -12.63 -0.40 -8.03
C PRO A 53 -13.83 -1.30 -8.29
N ALA A 54 -14.99 -0.95 -7.74
CA ALA A 54 -16.26 -1.65 -7.93
C ALA A 54 -16.58 -2.03 -9.40
N PRO A 55 -16.51 -1.12 -10.39
CA PRO A 55 -16.77 -1.47 -11.79
C PRO A 55 -15.80 -2.53 -12.35
N VAL A 56 -14.56 -2.57 -11.89
CA VAL A 56 -13.58 -3.59 -12.31
C VAL A 56 -13.93 -4.94 -11.69
N LEU A 57 -14.29 -4.99 -10.41
CA LEU A 57 -14.71 -6.23 -9.74
C LEU A 57 -15.98 -6.81 -10.37
N GLU A 58 -16.92 -5.95 -10.78
CA GLU A 58 -18.12 -6.35 -11.51
C GLU A 58 -17.82 -6.89 -12.91
N GLU A 59 -16.88 -6.28 -13.63
CA GLU A 59 -16.44 -6.78 -14.93
C GLU A 59 -15.74 -8.15 -14.79
N VAL A 60 -14.87 -8.32 -13.80
CA VAL A 60 -14.23 -9.61 -13.49
C VAL A 60 -15.28 -10.67 -13.18
N ALA A 61 -16.28 -10.36 -12.34
CA ALA A 61 -17.38 -11.28 -12.02
C ALA A 61 -18.12 -11.74 -13.29
N ARG A 62 -18.41 -10.80 -14.20
CA ARG A 62 -19.09 -11.08 -15.47
C ARG A 62 -18.24 -11.97 -16.39
N CYS A 63 -16.95 -11.66 -16.56
CA CYS A 63 -16.06 -12.42 -17.42
C CYS A 63 -15.73 -13.82 -16.86
N ALA A 64 -15.58 -13.93 -15.54
CA ALA A 64 -15.30 -15.20 -14.87
C ALA A 64 -16.56 -16.07 -14.65
N GLY A 65 -17.77 -15.55 -14.94
CA GLY A 65 -19.02 -16.28 -14.77
C GLY A 65 -19.40 -16.57 -13.32
N VAL A 66 -18.93 -15.75 -12.38
CA VAL A 66 -19.19 -15.92 -10.93
C VAL A 66 -20.05 -14.79 -10.37
N PRO A 67 -20.81 -15.03 -9.29
CA PRO A 67 -21.55 -13.95 -8.62
C PRO A 67 -20.60 -12.84 -8.13
N PRO A 68 -20.97 -11.55 -8.28
CA PRO A 68 -20.15 -10.44 -7.77
C PRO A 68 -19.80 -10.59 -6.29
N SER A 69 -20.73 -11.11 -5.48
CA SER A 69 -20.51 -11.36 -4.05
C SER A 69 -19.31 -12.25 -3.76
N ARG A 70 -19.01 -13.24 -4.61
CA ARG A 70 -17.83 -14.09 -4.47
C ARG A 70 -16.54 -13.30 -4.74
N VAL A 71 -16.54 -12.46 -5.78
CA VAL A 71 -15.38 -11.61 -6.12
C VAL A 71 -15.11 -10.58 -5.02
N TYR A 72 -16.16 -9.88 -4.55
CA TYR A 72 -16.05 -8.95 -3.41
C TYR A 72 -15.59 -9.65 -2.13
N GLY A 73 -16.06 -10.89 -1.89
CA GLY A 73 -15.61 -11.70 -0.76
C GLY A 73 -14.11 -11.96 -0.81
N VAL A 74 -13.58 -12.38 -1.97
CA VAL A 74 -12.14 -12.61 -2.14
C VAL A 74 -11.34 -11.31 -2.03
N ALA A 75 -11.81 -10.22 -2.65
CA ALA A 75 -11.14 -8.93 -2.63
C ALA A 75 -11.06 -8.31 -1.23
N THR A 76 -12.03 -8.58 -0.36
CA THR A 76 -12.03 -8.08 1.03
C THR A 76 -11.38 -9.03 2.02
N PHE A 77 -11.28 -10.33 1.69
CA PHE A 77 -10.68 -11.34 2.56
C PHE A 77 -9.15 -11.25 2.61
N TYR A 78 -8.47 -11.01 1.48
CA TYR A 78 -7.02 -10.91 1.45
C TYR A 78 -6.55 -9.46 1.61
N ALA A 79 -5.73 -9.19 2.63
CA ALA A 79 -5.16 -7.87 2.90
C ALA A 79 -4.24 -7.32 1.79
N GLN A 80 -3.82 -8.17 0.83
CA GLN A 80 -3.04 -7.76 -0.33
C GLN A 80 -3.89 -6.97 -1.35
N PHE A 81 -5.21 -7.17 -1.36
CA PHE A 81 -6.09 -6.49 -2.29
C PHE A 81 -6.53 -5.14 -1.74
N SER A 82 -6.50 -4.13 -2.59
CA SER A 82 -6.88 -2.76 -2.22
C SER A 82 -8.03 -2.30 -3.09
N THR A 83 -9.21 -2.13 -2.50
CA THR A 83 -10.41 -1.60 -3.16
C THR A 83 -10.41 -0.08 -3.25
N VAL A 84 -9.48 0.57 -2.55
CA VAL A 84 -9.29 2.02 -2.48
C VAL A 84 -8.12 2.41 -3.40
N PRO A 85 -8.21 3.52 -4.14
CA PRO A 85 -7.10 4.03 -4.95
C PRO A 85 -5.85 4.16 -4.11
N THR A 86 -4.90 3.29 -4.40
CA THR A 86 -3.64 3.23 -3.70
C THR A 86 -2.59 3.75 -4.64
N GLY A 87 -1.83 4.75 -4.20
CA GLY A 87 -0.76 5.29 -5.04
C GLY A 87 0.24 4.19 -5.39
N ARG A 88 0.79 4.26 -6.62
CA ARG A 88 1.78 3.31 -7.13
C ARG A 88 2.94 3.08 -6.16
N HIS A 89 3.30 4.13 -5.43
CA HIS A 89 4.31 4.13 -4.39
C HIS A 89 3.70 4.42 -3.01
N LYS A 90 3.83 3.48 -2.07
CA LYS A 90 3.32 3.62 -0.69
C LYS A 90 4.38 4.27 0.19
N VAL A 91 4.18 5.54 0.54
CA VAL A 91 5.02 6.29 1.47
C VAL A 91 4.45 6.17 2.87
N ARG A 92 5.21 5.58 3.81
CA ARG A 92 4.83 5.48 5.22
C ARG A 92 5.78 6.26 6.09
N VAL A 93 5.25 7.18 6.90
CA VAL A 93 6.06 7.95 7.86
C VAL A 93 5.84 7.41 9.27
N CYS A 94 6.92 7.07 9.96
CA CYS A 94 6.86 6.61 11.35
C CYS A 94 6.51 7.77 12.29
N GLN A 95 5.43 7.61 13.04
CA GLN A 95 4.97 8.54 14.08
C GLN A 95 5.13 7.95 15.49
N GLY A 96 6.00 6.96 15.65
CA GLY A 96 6.32 6.39 16.96
C GLY A 96 7.03 7.41 17.85
N THR A 97 6.98 7.21 19.16
CA THR A 97 7.52 8.14 20.17
C THR A 97 8.96 8.59 19.85
N ALA A 98 9.84 7.65 19.51
CA ALA A 98 11.23 7.94 19.14
C ALA A 98 11.37 8.80 17.87
N CYS A 99 10.49 8.61 16.87
CA CYS A 99 10.49 9.44 15.67
C CYS A 99 9.85 10.80 15.96
N HIS A 100 8.77 10.85 16.74
CA HIS A 100 8.07 12.09 17.10
C HIS A 100 9.02 13.09 17.79
N VAL A 101 9.75 12.66 18.82
CA VAL A 101 10.70 13.53 19.55
C VAL A 101 11.93 13.93 18.74
N ARG A 102 12.24 13.24 17.64
CA ARG A 102 13.40 13.51 16.76
C ARG A 102 13.03 14.26 15.48
N GLY A 103 11.81 14.79 15.37
CA GLY A 103 11.38 15.57 14.20
C GLY A 103 10.62 14.76 13.14
N GLY A 104 10.04 13.62 13.50
CA GLY A 104 9.20 12.81 12.61
C GLY A 104 7.94 13.55 12.12
N GLU A 105 7.46 14.53 12.89
CA GLU A 105 6.37 15.40 12.47
C GLU A 105 6.81 16.37 11.36
N GLU A 106 8.04 16.89 11.42
CA GLU A 106 8.60 17.76 10.38
C GLU A 106 8.78 17.00 9.06
N VAL A 107 9.20 15.74 9.14
CA VAL A 107 9.28 14.83 7.99
C VAL A 107 7.89 14.62 7.40
N LEU A 108 6.87 14.33 8.20
CA LEU A 108 5.50 14.18 7.72
C LEU A 108 5.01 15.44 7.02
N ARG A 109 5.21 16.61 7.62
CA ARG A 109 4.83 17.91 7.01
C ARG A 109 5.58 18.18 5.72
N ALA A 110 6.85 17.78 5.62
CA ALA A 110 7.62 17.92 4.38
C ALA A 110 7.06 17.02 3.27
N VAL A 111 6.69 15.77 3.59
CA VAL A 111 6.04 14.86 2.63
C VAL A 111 4.68 15.41 2.17
N GLN A 112 3.88 15.93 3.10
CA GLN A 112 2.59 16.58 2.77
C GLN A 112 2.77 17.79 1.84
N ARG A 113 3.80 18.62 2.06
CA ARG A 113 4.07 19.77 1.18
C ARG A 113 4.54 19.35 -0.20
N GLU A 114 5.35 18.31 -0.29
CA GLU A 114 5.88 17.84 -1.56
C GLU A 114 4.80 17.15 -2.41
N LEU A 115 3.98 16.30 -1.79
CA LEU A 115 2.95 15.52 -2.49
C LEU A 115 1.59 16.23 -2.56
N GLY A 116 1.36 17.26 -1.74
CA GLY A 116 0.10 18.00 -1.69
C GLY A 116 -1.09 17.23 -1.11
N ILE A 117 -0.85 16.15 -0.35
CA ILE A 117 -1.89 15.25 0.20
C ILE A 117 -1.78 15.10 1.71
N ALA A 118 -2.90 14.77 2.37
CA ALA A 118 -2.94 14.48 3.80
C ALA A 118 -2.62 12.99 4.10
N PRO A 119 -2.34 12.63 5.37
CA PRO A 119 -2.09 11.24 5.74
C PRO A 119 -3.37 10.41 5.57
N GLY A 120 -3.25 9.29 4.87
CA GLY A 120 -4.36 8.42 4.46
C GLY A 120 -4.94 8.79 3.10
N GLU A 121 -4.35 9.75 2.39
CA GLU A 121 -4.77 10.13 1.04
C GLU A 121 -3.75 9.65 -0.01
N THR A 122 -4.22 9.62 -1.26
CA THR A 122 -3.43 9.28 -2.45
C THR A 122 -3.41 10.50 -3.36
N THR A 123 -2.27 10.74 -4.01
CA THR A 123 -2.13 11.84 -4.97
C THR A 123 -3.11 11.67 -6.14
N PRO A 124 -3.61 12.77 -6.74
CA PRO A 124 -4.59 12.71 -7.83
C PRO A 124 -4.07 12.02 -9.10
N ASP A 125 -2.74 11.95 -9.26
CA ASP A 125 -2.05 11.22 -10.34
C ASP A 125 -1.86 9.72 -10.04
N LEU A 126 -2.36 9.24 -8.88
CA LEU A 126 -2.21 7.86 -8.39
C LEU A 126 -0.74 7.40 -8.29
N ALA A 127 0.22 8.32 -8.24
CA ALA A 127 1.64 8.00 -8.16
C ALA A 127 2.07 7.66 -6.73
N PHE A 128 1.60 8.40 -5.72
CA PHE A 128 2.02 8.25 -4.33
C PHE A 128 0.84 8.17 -3.37
N GLY A 129 0.87 7.20 -2.45
CA GLY A 129 -0.03 7.12 -1.31
C GLY A 129 0.71 7.51 -0.03
N LEU A 130 0.16 8.41 0.77
CA LEU A 130 0.76 8.81 2.04
C LEU A 130 0.02 8.11 3.19
N GLU A 131 0.75 7.34 3.97
CA GLU A 131 0.26 6.69 5.18
C GLU A 131 1.13 7.05 6.38
N THR A 132 0.56 7.04 7.58
CA THR A 132 1.32 7.10 8.83
C THR A 132 1.28 5.76 9.52
N VAL A 133 2.40 5.39 10.13
CA VAL A 133 2.53 4.14 10.89
C VAL A 133 2.96 4.47 12.32
N ALA A 134 2.36 3.79 13.28
CA ALA A 134 2.64 4.02 14.70
C ALA A 134 4.07 3.63 15.08
N CYS A 135 4.63 2.56 14.51
CA CYS A 135 6.03 2.19 14.74
C CYS A 135 6.55 1.30 13.60
N LEU A 136 7.80 1.53 13.18
CA LEU A 136 8.53 0.67 12.23
C LEU A 136 9.58 -0.22 12.92
N GLY A 137 9.71 -0.16 14.25
CA GLY A 137 10.72 -0.92 15.01
C GLY A 137 12.17 -0.44 14.83
N ALA A 138 12.43 0.53 13.96
CA ALA A 138 13.77 1.05 13.66
C ALA A 138 14.14 2.32 14.47
N CYS A 139 13.85 2.33 15.78
CA CYS A 139 14.01 3.51 16.63
C CYS A 139 15.45 4.05 16.71
N SER A 140 16.46 3.18 16.56
CA SER A 140 17.89 3.57 16.50
C SER A 140 18.23 4.46 15.30
N LEU A 141 17.41 4.40 14.25
CA LEU A 141 17.59 5.09 12.97
C LEU A 141 16.62 6.28 12.79
N ALA A 142 15.86 6.62 13.84
CA ALA A 142 14.87 7.69 13.82
C ALA A 142 15.47 9.06 13.47
N PRO A 143 14.75 9.90 12.69
CA PRO A 143 13.43 9.66 12.07
C PRO A 143 13.47 8.68 10.89
N VAL A 144 12.44 7.83 10.77
CA VAL A 144 12.36 6.79 9.73
C VAL A 144 11.09 6.94 8.89
N MET A 145 11.25 6.71 7.59
CA MET A 145 10.16 6.60 6.61
C MET A 145 10.39 5.37 5.74
N THR A 146 9.34 4.77 5.20
CA THR A 146 9.44 3.74 4.17
C THR A 146 8.75 4.17 2.89
N VAL A 147 9.30 3.74 1.75
CA VAL A 147 8.63 3.84 0.45
C VAL A 147 8.65 2.45 -0.18
N ASP A 148 7.49 1.89 -0.48
CA ASP A 148 7.33 0.52 -1.02
C ASP A 148 8.08 -0.55 -0.20
N GLY A 149 8.08 -0.37 1.13
CA GLY A 149 8.77 -1.28 2.06
C GLY A 149 10.28 -1.02 2.20
N ARG A 150 10.88 -0.16 1.38
CA ARG A 150 12.29 0.25 1.54
C ARG A 150 12.43 1.25 2.68
N VAL A 151 13.31 0.97 3.63
CA VAL A 151 13.52 1.80 4.83
C VAL A 151 14.50 2.94 4.52
N PHE A 152 14.08 4.17 4.81
CA PHE A 152 14.90 5.37 4.76
C PHE A 152 15.13 5.91 6.17
N ALA A 153 16.38 5.83 6.61
CA ALA A 153 16.83 6.21 7.94
C ALA A 153 17.34 7.66 8.01
N ARG A 154 17.33 8.24 9.22
CA ARG A 154 17.82 9.60 9.52
C ARG A 154 17.21 10.64 8.59
N MET A 155 15.89 10.55 8.43
CA MET A 155 15.13 11.45 7.58
C MET A 155 15.00 12.82 8.23
N ASN A 156 15.00 13.85 7.39
CA ASN A 156 14.74 15.24 7.76
C ASN A 156 13.95 15.89 6.61
N ALA A 157 13.39 17.08 6.85
CA ALA A 157 12.57 17.77 5.86
C ALA A 157 13.29 18.01 4.51
N GLY A 158 14.60 18.25 4.51
CA GLY A 158 15.38 18.50 3.29
C GLY A 158 15.71 17.24 2.48
N ARG A 159 15.72 16.06 3.10
CA ARG A 159 15.97 14.77 2.40
C ARG A 159 14.72 14.18 1.76
N VAL A 160 13.53 14.64 2.14
CA VAL A 160 12.25 14.13 1.61
C VAL A 160 12.16 14.23 0.09
N PRO A 161 12.40 15.40 -0.55
CA PRO A 161 12.28 15.52 -2.00
C PRO A 161 13.27 14.60 -2.75
N ALA A 162 14.51 14.48 -2.24
CA ALA A 162 15.52 13.62 -2.82
C ALA A 162 15.11 12.14 -2.78
N VAL A 163 14.49 11.68 -1.69
CA VAL A 163 14.01 10.30 -1.60
C VAL A 163 12.82 10.06 -2.52
N LEU A 164 11.86 10.96 -2.58
CA LEU A 164 10.71 10.85 -3.48
C LEU A 164 11.15 10.82 -4.95
N ALA A 165 12.15 11.63 -5.32
CA ALA A 165 12.76 11.60 -6.65
C ALA A 165 13.49 10.28 -6.97
N THR A 166 14.07 9.62 -5.97
CA THR A 166 14.76 8.32 -6.14
C THR A 166 13.79 7.18 -6.45
N VAL A 167 12.52 7.34 -6.10
CA VAL A 167 11.49 6.30 -6.27
C VAL A 167 10.59 6.56 -7.50
N ALA A 168 10.78 7.70 -8.18
CA ALA A 168 10.19 7.96 -9.50
C ALA A 168 10.57 6.85 -10.52
N PRO A 169 9.72 6.57 -11.51
CA PRO A 169 9.30 5.22 -11.84
C PRO A 169 10.36 4.39 -12.59
N SER A 170 10.79 3.29 -11.96
CA SER A 170 11.23 2.09 -12.68
C SER A 170 10.15 1.00 -12.50
N PRO A 171 9.53 0.50 -13.58
CA PRO A 171 8.50 -0.53 -13.47
C PRO A 171 9.13 -1.85 -13.04
N GLY A 172 8.65 -2.42 -11.92
CA GLY A 172 8.79 -3.84 -11.63
C GLY A 172 9.85 -4.24 -10.61
N GLN A 173 9.66 -3.89 -9.34
CA GLN A 173 10.25 -4.68 -8.25
C GLN A 173 9.19 -5.02 -7.21
N GLY A 174 8.59 -6.18 -7.44
CA GLY A 174 7.78 -6.91 -6.48
C GLY A 174 8.59 -7.31 -5.24
N GLN A 175 7.82 -7.53 -4.18
CA GLN A 175 8.20 -7.88 -2.81
C GLN A 175 9.12 -9.10 -2.66
N GLY A 176 9.83 -9.14 -1.53
CA GLY A 176 10.43 -10.34 -0.94
C GLY A 176 11.57 -9.96 0.01
N SER A 177 11.32 -9.63 1.29
CA SER A 177 11.28 -10.58 2.42
C SER A 177 12.65 -11.12 2.83
N ASP A 178 13.34 -10.42 3.75
CA ASP A 178 14.07 -11.05 4.88
C ASP A 178 14.41 -9.97 5.93
N ALA A 179 13.48 -9.75 6.85
CA ALA A 179 13.84 -9.31 8.19
C ALA A 179 13.67 -10.53 9.08
N GLY A 180 14.77 -11.28 9.21
CA GLY A 180 14.87 -12.49 10.01
C GLY A 180 14.35 -12.35 11.46
N PRO A 181 13.96 -13.47 12.08
CA PRO A 181 13.34 -13.50 13.39
C PRO A 181 14.27 -12.96 14.50
N PRO A 182 13.72 -12.44 15.61
CA PRO A 182 14.53 -12.07 16.77
C PRO A 182 15.18 -13.31 17.38
N GLY A 183 16.50 -13.24 17.58
CA GLY A 183 17.32 -14.32 18.11
C GLY A 183 16.85 -14.83 19.47
N GLU A 184 16.78 -16.14 19.58
CA GLU A 184 16.72 -16.89 20.83
C GLU A 184 18.03 -16.68 21.60
N GLY A 185 17.97 -15.91 22.68
CA GLY A 185 19.04 -15.83 23.67
C GLY A 185 18.82 -16.90 24.74
N GLN A 186 19.55 -18.01 24.65
CA GLN A 186 19.64 -19.04 25.69
C GLN A 186 20.18 -18.41 26.99
N GLY A 187 19.36 -18.43 28.03
CA GLY A 187 19.77 -18.16 29.40
C GLY A 187 20.57 -19.35 29.93
N GLY A 188 21.81 -19.09 30.31
CA GLY A 188 22.78 -20.07 30.76
C GLY A 188 22.40 -20.74 32.08
N GLU A 189 22.75 -22.02 32.14
CA GLU A 189 22.90 -22.82 33.36
C GLU A 189 23.98 -22.21 34.27
N GLY A 190 23.61 -21.84 35.48
CA GLY A 190 24.49 -21.76 36.65
C GLY A 190 23.77 -22.56 37.74
N GLY A 191 24.30 -23.65 38.26
CA GLY A 191 25.62 -23.79 38.86
C GLY A 191 25.34 -24.36 40.25
N GLU A 192 25.40 -25.69 40.35
CA GLU A 192 25.33 -26.43 41.61
C GLU A 192 26.51 -26.04 42.50
N GLY A 193 26.22 -25.68 43.75
CA GLY A 193 27.18 -25.41 44.82
C GLY A 193 26.48 -25.54 46.16
#